data_AF-A0AAU2TLK4-F1
#
_entry.id   AF-A0AAU2TLK4-F1
#
_cell.length_a   1.000
_cell.length_b   1.000
_cell.length_c   1.000
_cell.angle_alpha   90.00
_cell.angle_beta   90.00
_cell.angle_gamma   90.00
#
_symmetry.space_group_name_H-M   'P 1'
#
loop_
_entity.id
_entity.type
_entity.pdbx_description
1 polymer ?
#
loop_
_entity_poly.entity_id
_entity_poly.type
_entity_poly.pdbx_seq_one_letter_code
_entity_poly.pdbx_strand_id
1 'polypeptide(L)'
;MEYLIEDLVEAWVVFKPEVLAGPVLSRVKVPLADFLGMSEAHRITFLVSEVQRDFKLDLKSGATKFEKLLGAVGLDGPVDQHVRDALYEMQNIRNVWAHRGGVADRRLVEACPSLAFSEGEKVNIGTSEYGRYGHALVAYVGIVFNHCQKVCGLDPVAYDLPGFYGVVGGAASPAPM
;
A
#
# COMPACT_ATOMS: atom_id res chain seq x y z
N MET A 1 3.58 -1.16 6.71
CA MET A 1 3.30 -1.61 5.33
C MET A 1 3.93 -0.64 4.33
N GLU A 2 3.86 0.65 4.62
CA GLU A 2 4.54 1.75 3.93
C GLU A 2 6.02 1.41 3.63
N TYR A 3 6.83 1.14 4.67
CA TYR A 3 8.24 0.78 4.48
C TYR A 3 8.45 -0.44 3.59
N LEU A 4 7.61 -1.48 3.70
CA LEU A 4 7.71 -2.66 2.82
C LEU A 4 7.53 -2.28 1.35
N ILE A 5 6.59 -1.39 1.04
CA ILE A 5 6.33 -0.97 -0.35
C ILE A 5 7.44 -0.04 -0.84
N GLU A 6 7.93 0.86 0.01
CA GLU A 6 9.07 1.73 -0.30
C GLU A 6 10.33 0.91 -0.58
N ASP A 7 10.71 0.02 0.34
CA ASP A 7 11.86 -0.89 0.19
C ASP A 7 11.73 -1.76 -1.07
N LEU A 8 10.52 -2.26 -1.37
CA LEU A 8 10.27 -3.03 -2.59
C LEU A 8 10.49 -2.18 -3.85
N VAL A 9 9.96 -0.95 -3.89
CA VAL A 9 10.13 -0.05 -5.04
C VAL A 9 11.60 0.29 -5.23
N GLU A 10 12.33 0.59 -4.15
CA GLU A 10 13.78 0.85 -4.19
C GLU A 10 14.54 -0.37 -4.72
N ALA A 11 14.27 -1.55 -4.17
CA ALA A 11 14.86 -2.81 -4.65
C ALA A 11 14.51 -3.09 -6.12
N TRP A 12 13.30 -2.75 -6.55
CA TRP A 12 12.87 -2.95 -7.93
C TRP A 12 13.59 -2.02 -8.92
N VAL A 13 13.84 -0.76 -8.54
CA VAL A 13 14.65 0.16 -9.36
C VAL A 13 16.07 -0.37 -9.52
N VAL A 14 16.66 -0.97 -8.48
CA VAL A 14 17.97 -1.63 -8.57
C VAL A 14 17.92 -2.86 -9.49
N PHE A 15 16.89 -3.69 -9.32
CA PHE A 15 16.74 -4.94 -10.06
C PHE A 15 16.41 -4.75 -11.54
N LYS A 16 15.57 -3.75 -11.87
CA LYS A 16 15.13 -3.39 -13.22
C LYS A 16 15.36 -1.91 -13.50
N PRO A 17 16.60 -1.48 -13.72
CA PRO A 17 16.93 -0.06 -13.90
C PRO A 17 16.26 0.59 -15.11
N GLU A 18 15.75 -0.18 -16.07
CA GLU A 18 14.96 0.31 -17.19
C GLU A 18 13.72 1.13 -16.77
N VAL A 19 13.18 0.90 -15.56
CA VAL A 19 12.04 1.68 -15.04
C VAL A 19 12.38 3.15 -14.85
N LEU A 20 13.67 3.51 -14.71
CA LEU A 20 14.13 4.90 -14.64
C LEU A 20 13.82 5.70 -15.91
N ALA A 21 13.79 5.02 -17.06
CA ALA A 21 13.37 5.63 -18.33
C ALA A 21 11.84 5.75 -18.47
N GLY A 22 11.08 5.24 -17.50
CA GLY A 22 9.64 5.28 -17.47
C GLY A 22 9.06 6.69 -17.33
N PRO A 23 7.77 6.89 -17.65
CA PRO A 23 7.14 8.22 -17.73
C PRO A 23 7.09 8.98 -16.39
N VAL A 24 7.16 8.25 -15.26
CA VAL A 24 7.18 8.84 -13.92
C VAL A 24 8.61 9.19 -13.52
N LEU A 25 9.49 8.19 -13.43
CA LEU A 25 10.84 8.36 -12.88
C LEU A 25 11.73 9.28 -13.73
N SER A 26 11.59 9.27 -15.05
CA SER A 26 12.36 10.13 -15.95
C SER A 26 12.07 11.64 -15.81
N ARG A 27 10.97 12.00 -15.14
CA ARG A 27 10.51 13.38 -14.99
C ARG A 27 10.72 13.95 -13.60
N VAL A 28 11.21 13.14 -12.66
CA VAL A 28 11.48 13.57 -11.28
C VAL A 28 12.57 14.64 -11.29
N LYS A 29 12.30 15.76 -10.62
CA LYS A 29 13.24 16.87 -10.53
C LYS A 29 14.07 16.73 -9.26
N VAL A 30 15.40 16.72 -9.40
CA VAL A 30 16.33 16.63 -8.28
C VAL A 30 17.34 17.78 -8.30
N PRO A 31 17.74 18.34 -7.15
CA PRO A 31 18.87 19.25 -7.09
C PRO A 31 20.17 18.52 -7.49
N LEU A 32 20.75 18.89 -8.63
CA LEU A 32 21.84 18.12 -9.25
C LEU A 32 23.09 18.03 -8.37
N ALA A 33 23.46 19.11 -7.68
CA ALA A 33 24.63 19.12 -6.80
C ALA A 33 24.46 18.14 -5.63
N ASP A 34 23.31 18.16 -4.97
CA ASP A 34 23.00 17.26 -3.86
C ASP A 34 22.94 15.81 -4.34
N PHE A 35 22.29 15.58 -5.47
CA PHE A 35 22.13 14.25 -6.06
C PHE A 35 23.48 13.63 -6.43
N LEU A 36 24.39 14.40 -7.05
CA LEU A 36 25.73 13.92 -7.38
C LEU A 36 26.58 13.65 -6.13
N GLY A 37 26.34 14.38 -5.03
CA GLY A 37 26.99 14.16 -3.74
C GLY A 37 26.51 12.92 -2.97
N MET A 38 25.37 12.34 -3.35
CA MET A 38 24.82 11.14 -2.70
C MET A 38 25.49 9.85 -3.19
N SER A 39 25.52 8.84 -2.30
CA SER A 39 25.81 7.46 -2.69
C SER A 39 24.70 6.91 -3.60
N GLU A 40 24.99 5.86 -4.35
CA GLU A 40 24.01 5.23 -5.24
C GLU A 40 22.75 4.78 -4.51
N ALA A 41 22.91 4.12 -3.36
CA ALA A 41 21.78 3.71 -2.51
C ALA A 41 20.93 4.91 -2.08
N HIS A 42 21.56 5.99 -1.61
CA HIS A 42 20.83 7.20 -1.21
C HIS A 42 20.16 7.92 -2.38
N ARG A 43 20.70 7.84 -3.60
CA ARG A 43 20.06 8.41 -4.80
C ARG A 43 18.73 7.73 -5.09
N ILE A 44 18.65 6.41 -4.93
CA ILE A 44 17.42 5.65 -5.17
C ILE A 44 16.37 6.00 -4.12
N THR A 45 16.72 5.95 -2.83
CA THR A 45 15.83 6.36 -1.74
C THR A 45 15.35 7.81 -1.93
N PHE A 46 16.25 8.72 -2.31
CA PHE A 46 15.91 10.10 -2.60
C PHE A 46 14.93 10.22 -3.77
N LEU A 47 15.19 9.55 -4.88
CA LEU A 47 14.33 9.55 -6.07
C LEU A 47 12.93 9.03 -5.74
N VAL A 48 12.83 7.92 -5.01
CA VAL A 48 11.55 7.38 -4.54
C VAL A 48 10.82 8.41 -3.66
N SER A 49 11.53 9.06 -2.74
CA SER A 49 10.94 10.10 -1.88
C SER A 49 10.38 11.29 -2.68
N GLU A 50 11.04 11.70 -3.77
CA GLU A 50 10.56 12.78 -4.64
C GLU A 50 9.30 12.35 -5.42
N VAL A 51 9.23 11.10 -5.89
CA VAL A 51 8.00 10.54 -6.49
C VAL A 51 6.83 10.58 -5.49
N GLN A 52 7.08 10.23 -4.23
CA GLN A 52 6.04 10.27 -3.20
C GLN A 52 5.50 11.70 -2.99
N ARG A 53 6.39 12.71 -2.99
CA ARG A 53 6.02 14.13 -2.89
C ARG A 53 5.21 14.58 -4.09
N ASP A 54 5.65 14.27 -5.30
CA ASP A 54 4.96 14.62 -6.55
C ASP A 54 3.55 14.04 -6.61
N PHE A 55 3.39 12.79 -6.16
CA PHE A 55 2.08 12.13 -6.08
C PHE A 55 1.23 12.55 -4.87
N LYS A 56 1.79 13.36 -3.97
CA LYS A 56 1.18 13.78 -2.69
C LYS A 56 0.67 12.56 -1.92
N LEU A 57 1.51 11.54 -1.79
CA LEU A 57 1.12 10.26 -1.20
C LEU A 57 0.72 10.37 0.28
N ASP A 58 1.21 11.37 1.01
CA ASP A 58 0.79 11.66 2.38
C ASP A 58 -0.69 12.07 2.50
N LEU A 59 -1.29 12.55 1.40
CA LEU A 59 -2.72 12.87 1.35
C LEU A 59 -3.57 11.67 0.94
N LYS A 60 -2.96 10.50 0.71
CA LYS A 60 -3.62 9.27 0.28
C LYS A 60 -3.61 8.24 1.39
N SER A 61 -4.57 7.32 1.31
CA SER A 61 -4.81 6.31 2.34
C SER A 61 -5.23 4.98 1.72
N GLY A 62 -5.07 3.92 2.50
CA GLY A 62 -5.29 2.54 2.12
C GLY A 62 -4.38 2.11 0.97
N ALA A 63 -4.82 1.05 0.27
CA ALA A 63 -4.12 0.49 -0.88
C ALA A 63 -3.85 1.52 -2.00
N THR A 64 -4.68 2.55 -2.14
CA THR A 64 -4.49 3.60 -3.17
C THR A 64 -3.16 4.32 -3.04
N LYS A 65 -2.64 4.51 -1.81
CA LYS A 65 -1.32 5.09 -1.59
C LYS A 65 -0.23 4.18 -2.19
N PHE A 66 -0.31 2.89 -1.85
CA PHE A 66 0.66 1.87 -2.23
C PHE A 66 0.65 1.59 -3.73
N GLU A 67 -0.53 1.35 -4.31
CA GLU A 67 -0.67 1.09 -5.76
C GLU A 67 -0.16 2.26 -6.60
N LYS A 68 -0.32 3.50 -6.15
CA LYS A 68 0.26 4.64 -6.87
C LYS A 68 1.79 4.61 -6.89
N LEU A 69 2.43 4.23 -5.78
CA LEU A 69 3.88 4.14 -5.74
C LEU A 69 4.38 2.96 -6.57
N LEU A 70 3.73 1.80 -6.45
CA LEU A 70 4.02 0.62 -7.27
C LEU A 70 3.85 0.90 -8.76
N GLY A 71 2.85 1.70 -9.15
CA GLY A 71 2.63 2.08 -10.54
C GLY A 71 3.72 2.96 -11.12
N ALA A 72 4.50 3.67 -10.30
CA ALA A 72 5.68 4.40 -10.78
C ALA A 72 6.75 3.48 -11.38
N VAL A 73 6.77 2.20 -10.97
CA VAL A 73 7.68 1.15 -11.43
C VAL A 73 6.98 0.01 -12.18
N GLY A 74 5.70 0.20 -12.56
CA GLY A 74 4.92 -0.77 -13.32
C GLY A 74 4.52 -2.03 -12.56
N LEU A 75 4.40 -1.93 -11.23
CA LEU A 75 3.99 -3.02 -10.33
C LEU A 75 2.58 -2.83 -9.75
N ASP A 76 1.82 -1.83 -10.20
CA ASP A 76 0.44 -1.66 -9.78
C ASP A 76 -0.48 -2.71 -10.40
N GLY A 77 -1.63 -2.90 -9.77
CA GLY A 77 -2.64 -3.80 -10.29
C GLY A 77 -3.95 -3.80 -9.52
N PRO A 78 -4.86 -4.71 -9.91
CA PRO A 78 -6.13 -4.84 -9.23
C PRO A 78 -5.91 -5.31 -7.78
N VAL A 79 -6.65 -4.69 -6.87
CA VAL A 79 -6.69 -5.09 -5.46
C VAL A 79 -8.15 -5.26 -5.11
N ASP A 80 -8.50 -6.42 -4.55
CA ASP A 80 -9.86 -6.75 -4.14
C ASP A 80 -10.43 -5.69 -3.18
N GLN A 81 -11.72 -5.40 -3.33
CA GLN A 81 -12.36 -4.31 -2.58
C GLN A 81 -12.35 -4.58 -1.07
N HIS A 82 -12.53 -5.83 -0.63
CA HIS A 82 -12.48 -6.15 0.81
C HIS A 82 -11.08 -5.90 1.39
N VAL A 83 -10.02 -6.20 0.63
CA VAL A 83 -8.64 -5.87 1.03
C VAL A 83 -8.45 -4.36 1.11
N ARG A 84 -8.95 -3.61 0.12
CA ARG A 84 -8.86 -2.14 0.10
C ARG A 84 -9.54 -1.52 1.32
N ASP A 85 -10.75 -1.97 1.63
CA ASP A 85 -11.56 -1.47 2.74
C ASP A 85 -10.88 -1.78 4.07
N ALA A 86 -10.45 -3.02 4.28
CA ALA A 86 -9.77 -3.44 5.51
C ALA A 86 -8.46 -2.67 5.74
N LEU A 87 -7.65 -2.44 4.70
CA LEU A 87 -6.44 -1.63 4.81
C LEU A 87 -6.74 -0.15 5.10
N TYR A 88 -7.81 0.39 4.51
CA TYR A 88 -8.24 1.76 4.75
C TYR A 88 -8.74 1.97 6.19
N GLU A 89 -9.58 1.07 6.69
CA GLU A 89 -10.08 1.08 8.07
C GLU A 89 -8.92 0.94 9.06
N MET A 90 -8.04 -0.04 8.86
CA MET A 90 -6.85 -0.26 9.69
C MET A 90 -5.95 0.98 9.75
N GLN A 91 -5.72 1.67 8.62
CA GLN A 91 -4.93 2.90 8.62
C GLN A 91 -5.60 4.02 9.43
N ASN A 92 -6.91 4.21 9.29
CA ASN A 92 -7.64 5.21 10.08
C ASN A 92 -7.62 4.88 11.58
N ILE A 93 -7.78 3.61 11.96
CA ILE A 93 -7.66 3.14 13.35
C ILE A 93 -6.26 3.43 13.90
N ARG A 94 -5.20 3.05 13.17
CA ARG A 94 -3.81 3.34 13.54
C ARG A 94 -3.58 4.84 13.74
N ASN A 95 -4.10 5.68 12.84
CA ASN A 95 -3.97 7.13 12.94
C ASN A 95 -4.60 7.67 14.23
N VAL A 96 -5.80 7.19 14.58
CA VAL A 96 -6.48 7.57 15.81
C VAL A 96 -5.71 7.10 17.05
N TRP A 97 -5.18 5.88 17.06
CA TRP A 97 -4.33 5.39 18.14
C TRP A 97 -3.05 6.23 18.30
N ALA A 98 -2.37 6.55 17.19
CA ALA A 98 -1.10 7.26 17.22
C ALA A 98 -1.24 8.76 17.55
N HIS A 99 -2.30 9.42 17.07
CA HIS A 99 -2.39 10.88 17.08
C HIS A 99 -3.57 11.45 17.86
N ARG A 100 -4.54 10.62 18.24
CA ARG A 100 -5.78 11.05 18.95
C ARG A 100 -5.95 10.35 20.31
N GLY A 101 -4.90 9.73 20.84
CA GLY A 101 -4.96 8.98 22.10
C GLY A 101 -5.93 7.80 22.03
N GLY A 102 -6.21 7.29 20.83
CA GLY A 102 -7.18 6.24 20.59
C GLY A 102 -8.63 6.63 20.85
N VAL A 103 -8.96 7.91 20.75
CA VAL A 103 -10.33 8.43 20.81
C VAL A 103 -10.81 8.74 19.40
N ALA A 104 -11.98 8.22 19.03
CA ALA A 104 -12.58 8.41 17.72
C ALA A 104 -12.83 9.90 17.47
N ASP A 105 -12.26 10.43 16.40
CA ASP A 105 -12.53 11.79 15.93
C ASP A 105 -13.56 11.78 14.80
N ARG A 106 -14.11 12.95 14.48
CA ARG A 106 -15.05 13.12 13.36
C ARG A 106 -14.55 12.49 12.05
N ARG A 107 -13.24 12.58 11.80
CA ARG A 107 -12.63 12.04 10.56
C ARG A 107 -12.75 10.52 10.50
N LEU A 108 -12.47 9.80 11.58
CA LEU A 108 -12.64 8.34 11.61
C LEU A 108 -14.10 7.94 11.36
N VAL A 109 -15.04 8.59 12.04
CA VAL A 109 -16.48 8.28 11.94
C VAL A 109 -17.00 8.52 10.51
N GLU A 110 -16.59 9.63 9.88
CA GLU A 110 -16.97 9.95 8.50
C GLU A 110 -16.27 9.03 7.48
N ALA A 111 -15.00 8.69 7.70
CA ALA A 111 -14.22 7.86 6.78
C ALA A 111 -14.61 6.37 6.82
N CYS A 112 -14.95 5.87 8.00
CA CYS A 112 -15.17 4.44 8.25
C CYS A 112 -16.52 4.20 8.95
N PRO A 113 -17.66 4.52 8.30
CA PRO A 113 -18.97 4.39 8.91
C PRO A 113 -19.34 2.93 9.27
N SER A 114 -18.75 1.96 8.57
CA SER A 114 -18.86 0.52 8.83
C SER A 114 -18.38 0.10 10.23
N LEU A 115 -17.47 0.87 10.83
CA LEU A 115 -16.92 0.57 12.17
C LEU A 115 -17.85 0.98 13.31
N ALA A 116 -18.91 1.76 13.02
CA ALA A 116 -19.95 2.16 13.96
C ALA A 116 -19.48 2.85 15.27
N PHE A 117 -18.29 3.47 15.27
CA PHE A 117 -17.83 4.29 16.38
C PHE A 117 -18.57 5.63 16.46
N SER A 118 -18.75 6.13 17.68
CA SER A 118 -19.22 7.50 17.94
C SER A 118 -18.05 8.45 18.18
N GLU A 119 -18.18 9.73 17.81
CA GLU A 119 -17.15 10.74 18.13
C GLU A 119 -16.95 10.85 19.65
N GLY A 120 -15.70 10.85 20.10
CA GLY A 120 -15.34 10.83 21.52
C GLY A 120 -15.27 9.42 22.15
N GLU A 121 -15.67 8.38 21.43
CA GLU A 121 -15.59 7.00 21.89
C GLU A 121 -14.14 6.48 21.90
N LYS A 122 -13.81 5.58 22.82
CA LYS A 122 -12.53 4.88 22.80
C LYS A 122 -12.53 3.84 21.67
N VAL A 123 -11.60 3.97 20.73
CA VAL A 123 -11.42 3.01 19.64
C VAL A 123 -10.70 1.78 20.17
N ASN A 124 -11.45 0.72 20.44
CA ASN A 124 -10.95 -0.61 20.74
C ASN A 124 -11.43 -1.57 19.65
N ILE A 125 -10.53 -2.43 19.18
CA ILE A 125 -10.88 -3.48 18.22
C ILE A 125 -10.85 -4.84 18.92
N GLY A 126 -11.77 -5.72 18.55
CA GLY A 126 -11.81 -7.08 19.05
C GLY A 126 -10.81 -7.99 18.34
N THR A 127 -10.72 -9.23 18.82
CA THR A 127 -9.87 -10.27 18.21
C THR A 127 -10.29 -10.59 16.77
N SER A 128 -11.59 -10.52 16.46
CA SER A 128 -12.12 -10.72 15.12
C SER A 128 -11.60 -9.67 14.14
N GLU A 129 -11.71 -8.38 14.50
CA GLU A 129 -11.25 -7.28 13.64
C GLU A 129 -9.71 -7.31 13.50
N TYR A 130 -9.00 -7.59 14.60
CA TYR A 130 -7.55 -7.76 14.56
C TYR A 130 -7.14 -8.87 13.57
N GLY A 131 -7.79 -10.04 13.64
CA GLY A 131 -7.56 -11.15 12.71
C GLY A 131 -7.88 -10.76 11.27
N ARG A 132 -9.02 -10.08 11.03
CA ARG A 132 -9.41 -9.59 9.70
C ARG A 132 -8.36 -8.65 9.11
N TYR A 133 -7.89 -7.67 9.87
CA TYR A 133 -6.84 -6.75 9.40
C TYR A 133 -5.51 -7.47 9.17
N GLY A 134 -5.16 -8.43 10.01
CA GLY A 134 -4.00 -9.30 9.80
C GLY A 134 -4.07 -10.07 8.47
N HIS A 135 -5.19 -10.71 8.18
CA HIS A 135 -5.40 -11.41 6.90
C HIS A 135 -5.39 -10.44 5.71
N ALA A 136 -6.00 -9.26 5.83
CA ALA A 136 -5.97 -8.25 4.77
C ALA A 136 -4.54 -7.81 4.44
N LEU A 137 -3.69 -7.62 5.47
CA LEU A 137 -2.27 -7.30 5.28
C LEU A 137 -1.55 -8.40 4.49
N VAL A 138 -1.72 -9.66 4.88
CA VAL A 138 -1.08 -10.81 4.21
C VAL A 138 -1.60 -10.97 2.78
N ALA A 139 -2.92 -10.85 2.57
CA ALA A 139 -3.54 -10.88 1.25
C ALA A 139 -2.93 -9.80 0.34
N TYR A 140 -2.79 -8.57 0.84
CA TYR A 140 -2.20 -7.48 0.05
C TYR A 140 -0.74 -7.72 -0.30
N VAL A 141 0.07 -8.24 0.64
CA VAL A 141 1.45 -8.63 0.33
C VAL A 141 1.49 -9.73 -0.74
N GLY A 142 0.60 -10.71 -0.68
CA GLY A 142 0.45 -11.74 -1.72
C GLY A 142 0.09 -11.16 -3.09
N ILE A 143 -0.80 -10.17 -3.13
CA ILE A 143 -1.17 -9.45 -4.36
C ILE A 143 0.06 -8.76 -4.96
N VAL A 144 0.80 -7.98 -4.15
CA VAL A 144 2.01 -7.26 -4.59
C VAL A 144 3.08 -8.24 -5.08
N PHE A 145 3.30 -9.35 -4.37
CA PHE A 145 4.23 -10.38 -4.78
C PHE A 145 3.86 -10.99 -6.14
N ASN A 146 2.58 -11.25 -6.36
CA ASN A 146 2.10 -11.76 -7.63
C ASN A 146 2.20 -10.73 -8.77
N HIS A 147 2.11 -9.42 -8.50
CA HIS A 147 2.44 -8.39 -9.50
C HIS A 147 3.90 -8.50 -9.93
N CYS A 148 4.82 -8.65 -8.97
CA CYS A 148 6.24 -8.89 -9.26
C CYS A 148 6.44 -10.17 -10.09
N GLN A 149 5.80 -11.28 -9.71
CA GLN A 149 5.87 -12.55 -10.45
C GLN A 149 5.41 -12.39 -11.89
N LYS A 150 4.26 -11.77 -12.12
CA LYS A 150 3.71 -11.54 -13.46
C LYS A 150 4.68 -10.75 -14.33
N VAL A 151 5.30 -9.69 -13.80
CA VAL A 151 6.29 -8.88 -14.54
C VAL A 151 7.60 -9.64 -14.77
N CYS A 152 7.89 -10.67 -13.98
CA CYS A 152 9.00 -11.61 -14.18
C CYS A 152 8.64 -12.82 -15.06
N GLY A 153 7.40 -12.91 -15.57
CA GLY A 153 6.94 -14.05 -16.37
C GLY A 153 6.74 -15.34 -15.57
N LEU A 154 6.54 -15.23 -14.25
CA LEU A 154 6.24 -16.34 -13.35
C LEU A 154 4.74 -16.46 -13.11
N ASP A 155 4.29 -17.68 -12.84
CA ASP A 155 2.90 -17.95 -12.51
C ASP A 155 2.54 -17.37 -11.13
N PRO A 156 1.38 -16.71 -11.01
CA PRO A 156 0.90 -16.15 -9.75
C PRO A 156 0.53 -17.25 -8.75
N VAL A 157 0.83 -17.00 -7.48
CA VAL A 157 0.53 -17.93 -6.38
C VAL A 157 -0.84 -17.62 -5.78
N ALA A 158 -1.69 -18.64 -5.69
CA ALA A 158 -2.99 -18.55 -5.03
C ALA A 158 -2.82 -18.37 -3.51
N TYR A 159 -3.72 -17.62 -2.89
CA TYR A 159 -3.84 -17.58 -1.43
C TYR A 159 -5.30 -17.77 -0.99
N ASP A 160 -5.45 -18.44 0.14
CA ASP A 160 -6.73 -18.68 0.79
C ASP A 160 -6.61 -18.24 2.25
N LEU A 161 -7.21 -17.09 2.57
CA LEU A 161 -7.21 -16.52 3.91
C LEU A 161 -8.66 -16.29 4.35
N PRO A 162 -8.99 -16.48 5.64
CA PRO A 162 -10.35 -16.25 6.11
C PRO A 162 -10.85 -14.83 5.80
N GLY A 163 -11.89 -14.73 4.97
CA GLY A 163 -12.48 -13.48 4.50
C GLY A 163 -11.76 -12.81 3.31
N PHE A 164 -10.69 -13.41 2.79
CA PHE A 164 -9.92 -12.88 1.67
C PHE A 164 -9.42 -14.02 0.75
N TYR A 165 -9.96 -14.06 -0.46
CA TYR A 165 -9.67 -15.11 -1.44
C TYR A 165 -9.06 -14.50 -2.69
N GLY A 166 -8.15 -15.20 -3.36
CA GLY A 166 -7.66 -14.74 -4.65
C GLY A 166 -6.59 -15.60 -5.30
N VAL A 167 -6.64 -15.65 -6.63
CA VAL A 167 -5.49 -15.87 -7.50
C VAL A 167 -5.29 -14.56 -8.25
N VAL A 168 -4.09 -14.00 -8.26
CA VAL A 168 -3.85 -12.83 -9.12
C VAL A 168 -3.96 -13.28 -10.57
N GLY A 169 -5.08 -12.95 -11.22
CA GLY A 169 -5.40 -13.36 -12.61
C GLY A 169 -6.73 -14.09 -12.81
N GLY A 170 -7.43 -14.49 -11.75
CA GLY A 170 -8.78 -15.07 -11.83
C GLY A 170 -9.86 -14.06 -11.47
N ALA A 171 -10.94 -14.00 -12.26
CA ALA A 171 -12.13 -13.23 -11.93
C ALA A 171 -12.61 -13.54 -10.50
N ALA A 172 -13.17 -12.53 -9.84
CA ALA A 172 -13.72 -12.58 -8.49
C ALA A 172 -14.39 -13.93 -8.19
N SER A 173 -13.89 -14.62 -7.16
CA SER A 173 -14.56 -15.82 -6.64
C SER A 173 -15.92 -15.41 -6.07
N PRO A 174 -16.98 -16.23 -6.24
CA PRO A 174 -18.32 -15.85 -5.83
C PRO A 174 -18.41 -15.69 -4.31
N ALA A 175 -19.27 -14.76 -3.88
CA ALA A 175 -19.55 -14.51 -2.47
C ALA A 175 -19.94 -15.82 -1.73
N PRO A 176 -19.54 -15.99 -0.46
CA PRO A 176 -19.98 -17.13 0.32
C PRO A 176 -21.50 -17.09 0.50
N MET A 177 -22.15 -18.23 0.25
CA MET A 177 -23.58 -18.46 0.56
C MET A 177 -23.82 -18.50 2.07
#